data_AF-A0A251XGR2-F1
#
_entry.id   AF-A0A251XGR2-F1
#
_cell.length_a   1.000
_cell.length_b   1.000
_cell.length_c   1.000
_cell.angle_alpha   90.00
_cell.angle_beta   90.00
_cell.angle_gamma   90.00
#
_symmetry.space_group_name_H-M   'P 1'
#
loop_
_entity.id
_entity.type
_entity.pdbx_description
1 polymer ?
#
loop_
_entity_poly.entity_id
_entity_poly.type
_entity_poly.pdbx_seq_one_letter_code
_entity_poly.pdbx_strand_id
1 'polypeptide(L)'
;MIGTGAGNANRALVPEIRAAADAGVLVALGTRVAHGPVAAIYGDGGAVDAVAAGAVPIGRLSAAQARILVALLLDHHPVDEARRMLAAAADPETRIPTPAGSLPA
;
A
#
# COMPACT_ATOMS: atom_id res chain seq x y z
N MET A 1 0.49 -2.42 -6.76
CA MET A 1 -0.11 -3.63 -7.37
C MET A 1 -1.58 -3.71 -7.02
N ILE A 2 -2.43 -4.24 -7.91
CA ILE A 2 -3.86 -4.44 -7.65
C ILE A 2 -4.17 -5.95 -7.65
N GLY A 3 -4.53 -6.49 -6.49
CA GLY A 3 -4.85 -7.89 -6.27
C GLY A 3 -6.33 -8.24 -6.50
N THR A 4 -6.73 -9.45 -6.14
CA THR A 4 -8.09 -9.98 -6.32
C THR A 4 -8.81 -10.20 -5.00
N GLY A 5 -10.14 -10.16 -4.96
CA GLY A 5 -10.91 -10.39 -3.74
C GLY A 5 -10.47 -9.46 -2.60
N ALA A 6 -9.97 -10.04 -1.51
CA ALA A 6 -9.43 -9.30 -0.37
C ALA A 6 -8.01 -8.73 -0.58
N GLY A 7 -7.55 -8.63 -1.83
CA GLY A 7 -6.20 -8.17 -2.20
C GLY A 7 -5.19 -9.29 -2.41
N ASN A 8 -5.65 -10.50 -2.72
CA ASN A 8 -4.77 -11.64 -2.99
C ASN A 8 -3.87 -11.36 -4.19
N ALA A 9 -2.58 -11.62 -4.02
CA ALA A 9 -1.59 -11.58 -5.08
C ALA A 9 -1.59 -12.90 -5.89
N ASN A 10 -0.69 -12.98 -6.86
CA ASN A 10 -0.30 -14.24 -7.46
C ASN A 10 0.91 -14.78 -6.67
N ARG A 11 0.95 -16.08 -6.38
CA ARG A 11 2.09 -16.73 -5.71
C ARG A 11 3.43 -16.38 -6.39
N ALA A 12 3.46 -16.31 -7.72
CA ALA A 12 4.65 -15.95 -8.48
C ALA A 12 5.13 -14.50 -8.28
N LEU A 13 4.27 -13.60 -7.78
CA LEU A 13 4.63 -12.20 -7.51
C LEU A 13 5.23 -11.98 -6.12
N VAL A 14 5.07 -12.93 -5.19
CA VAL A 14 5.58 -12.76 -3.80
C VAL A 14 7.09 -12.54 -3.76
N PRO A 15 7.93 -13.28 -4.52
CA PRO A 15 9.37 -13.01 -4.57
C PRO A 15 9.71 -11.62 -5.15
N GLU A 16 8.98 -11.20 -6.17
CA GLU A 16 9.19 -9.88 -6.82
C GLU A 16 8.80 -8.72 -5.91
N ILE A 17 7.72 -8.89 -5.13
CA ILE A 17 7.32 -7.92 -4.10
C ILE A 17 8.43 -7.78 -3.07
N ARG A 18 9.00 -8.90 -2.60
CA ARG A 18 10.12 -8.89 -1.65
C ARG A 18 11.33 -8.19 -2.24
N ALA A 19 11.74 -8.55 -3.45
CA ALA A 19 12.87 -7.93 -4.12
C ALA A 19 12.69 -6.41 -4.28
N ALA A 20 11.50 -5.96 -4.68
CA ALA A 20 11.19 -4.53 -4.77
C ALA A 20 11.22 -3.84 -3.39
N ALA A 21 10.65 -4.46 -2.36
CA ALA A 21 10.65 -3.91 -1.01
C ALA A 21 12.07 -3.79 -0.43
N ASP A 22 12.90 -4.82 -0.61
CA ASP A 22 14.31 -4.86 -0.20
C ASP A 22 15.15 -3.81 -0.95
N ALA A 23 14.80 -3.49 -2.20
CA ALA A 23 15.40 -2.41 -2.99
C ALA A 23 14.89 -1.00 -2.60
N GLY A 24 14.07 -0.87 -1.56
CA GLY A 24 13.55 0.42 -1.10
C GLY A 24 12.38 0.96 -1.94
N VAL A 25 11.70 0.12 -2.74
CA VAL A 25 10.50 0.52 -3.47
C VAL A 25 9.27 0.36 -2.58
N LEU A 26 8.40 1.36 -2.54
CA LEU A 26 7.10 1.25 -1.86
C LEU A 26 6.12 0.47 -2.73
N VAL A 27 5.71 -0.72 -2.26
CA VAL A 27 4.73 -1.57 -2.95
C VAL A 27 3.37 -1.45 -2.28
N ALA A 28 2.50 -0.57 -2.78
CA ALA A 28 1.11 -0.47 -2.33
C ALA A 28 0.26 -1.63 -2.86
N LEU A 29 -0.52 -2.28 -2.00
CA LEU A 29 -1.41 -3.41 -2.30
C LEU A 29 -2.87 -2.97 -2.25
N GLY A 30 -3.53 -2.96 -3.41
CA GLY A 30 -4.97 -2.72 -3.56
C GLY A 30 -5.75 -3.95 -4.02
N THR A 31 -7.04 -3.78 -4.31
CA THR A 31 -7.91 -4.81 -4.89
C THR A 31 -8.68 -4.31 -6.10
N ARG A 32 -9.03 -5.22 -7.03
CA ARG A 32 -9.92 -4.94 -8.17
C ARG A 32 -11.40 -4.87 -7.78
N VAL A 33 -11.75 -5.34 -6.58
CA VAL A 33 -13.15 -5.31 -6.12
C VAL A 33 -13.58 -3.86 -5.95
N ALA A 34 -14.76 -3.51 -6.45
CA ALA A 34 -15.26 -2.14 -6.42
C ALA A 34 -15.47 -1.58 -5.00
N HIS A 35 -15.80 -2.46 -4.04
CA HIS A 35 -16.09 -2.09 -2.66
C HIS A 35 -15.51 -3.11 -1.68
N GLY A 36 -15.06 -2.60 -0.53
CA GLY A 36 -14.50 -3.42 0.54
C GLY A 36 -12.97 -3.28 0.65
N PRO A 37 -12.41 -3.60 1.83
CA PRO A 37 -11.00 -3.40 2.08
C PRO A 37 -10.13 -4.49 1.44
N VAL A 38 -8.86 -4.17 1.22
CA VAL A 38 -7.80 -5.17 1.27
C VAL A 38 -7.73 -5.74 2.68
N ALA A 39 -7.86 -7.05 2.82
CA ALA A 39 -7.79 -7.77 4.07
C ALA A 39 -6.86 -8.98 3.90
N ALA A 40 -5.75 -8.99 4.64
CA ALA A 40 -4.76 -10.05 4.60
C ALA A 40 -5.27 -11.32 5.30
N ILE A 41 -6.13 -12.07 4.59
CA ILE A 41 -6.83 -13.25 5.13
C ILE A 41 -6.20 -14.55 4.63
N TYR A 42 -5.83 -14.60 3.35
CA TYR A 42 -5.35 -15.82 2.71
C TYR A 42 -3.85 -15.77 2.44
N GLY A 43 -3.15 -16.88 2.72
CA GLY A 43 -1.75 -17.13 2.37
C GLY A 43 -1.62 -17.92 1.06
N ASP A 44 -0.52 -18.66 0.94
CA ASP A 44 -0.13 -19.46 -0.23
C ASP A 44 -0.02 -18.69 -1.57
N GLY A 45 0.41 -17.42 -1.49
CA GLY A 45 0.44 -16.44 -2.57
C GLY A 45 -0.63 -15.36 -2.45
N GLY A 46 -1.48 -15.46 -1.42
CA GLY A 46 -2.51 -14.47 -1.11
C GLY A 46 -1.96 -13.19 -0.45
N ALA A 47 -2.88 -12.37 0.05
CA ALA A 47 -2.56 -11.08 0.64
C ALA A 47 -1.67 -11.19 1.89
N VAL A 48 -1.75 -12.28 2.66
CA VAL A 48 -0.89 -12.52 3.82
C VAL A 48 0.58 -12.57 3.41
N ASP A 49 0.91 -13.32 2.35
CA ASP A 49 2.30 -13.46 1.90
C ASP A 49 2.80 -12.20 1.21
N ALA A 50 1.93 -11.49 0.48
CA ALA A 50 2.28 -10.20 -0.09
C ALA A 50 2.67 -9.18 0.99
N VAL A 51 1.92 -9.13 2.10
CA VAL A 51 2.25 -8.28 3.25
C VAL A 51 3.54 -8.74 3.94
N ALA A 52 3.72 -10.05 4.15
CA ALA A 52 4.95 -10.61 4.70
C ALA A 52 6.19 -10.36 3.80
N ALA A 53 5.97 -10.18 2.50
CA ALA A 53 6.98 -9.77 1.53
C ALA A 53 7.24 -8.25 1.48
N GLY A 54 6.51 -7.45 2.25
CA GLY A 54 6.73 -6.00 2.36
C GLY A 54 5.74 -5.13 1.57
N ALA A 55 4.66 -5.70 1.02
CA ALA A 55 3.59 -4.90 0.47
C ALA A 55 2.78 -4.19 1.56
N VAL A 56 2.37 -2.95 1.30
CA VAL A 56 1.58 -2.13 2.21
C VAL A 56 0.11 -2.15 1.77
N PRO A 57 -0.82 -2.75 2.54
CA PRO A 57 -2.25 -2.72 2.23
C PRO A 57 -2.78 -1.29 2.25
N ILE A 58 -3.55 -0.91 1.22
CA ILE A 58 -4.19 0.41 1.15
C ILE A 58 -5.59 0.42 1.82
N GLY A 59 -5.96 -0.67 2.49
CA GLY A 59 -7.25 -0.85 3.14
C GLY A 59 -8.43 -0.55 2.22
N ARG A 60 -9.24 0.46 2.55
CA ARG A 60 -10.44 0.87 1.78
C ARG A 60 -10.16 1.97 0.75
N LEU A 61 -8.93 2.45 0.63
CA LEU A 61 -8.60 3.43 -0.39
C LEU A 61 -8.77 2.80 -1.78
N SER A 62 -9.34 3.56 -2.71
CA SER A 62 -9.27 3.20 -4.12
C SER A 62 -7.82 3.26 -4.62
N ALA A 63 -7.52 2.52 -5.68
CA ALA A 63 -6.22 2.60 -6.34
C ALA A 63 -5.84 4.03 -6.75
N ALA A 64 -6.83 4.83 -7.16
CA ALA A 64 -6.63 6.23 -7.54
C ALA A 64 -6.26 7.09 -6.34
N GLN A 65 -7.00 6.99 -5.23
CA GLN A 65 -6.70 7.72 -3.98
C GLN A 65 -5.32 7.34 -3.44
N ALA A 66 -5.03 6.04 -3.36
CA ALA A 66 -3.75 5.55 -2.89
C ALA A 66 -2.58 6.04 -3.77
N ARG A 67 -2.76 6.13 -5.10
CA ARG A 67 -1.73 6.65 -6.00
C ARG A 67 -1.38 8.10 -5.69
N ILE A 68 -2.39 8.95 -5.46
CA ILE A 68 -2.17 10.36 -5.10
C ILE A 68 -1.50 10.47 -3.73
N LEU A 69 -1.99 9.73 -2.74
CA LEU A 69 -1.42 9.74 -1.40
C LEU A 69 0.04 9.27 -1.40
N VAL A 70 0.37 8.18 -2.10
CA VAL A 70 1.74 7.69 -2.21
C VAL A 70 2.66 8.73 -2.83
N ALA A 71 2.23 9.42 -3.89
CA ALA A 71 3.03 10.47 -4.50
C ALA A 71 3.34 11.60 -3.50
N LEU A 72 2.33 12.06 -2.75
CA LEU A 72 2.50 13.10 -1.73
C LEU A 72 3.41 12.64 -0.58
N LEU A 73 3.23 11.42 -0.09
CA LEU A 73 4.05 10.87 1.00
C LEU A 73 5.51 10.71 0.59
N LEU A 74 5.77 10.24 -0.64
CA LEU A 74 7.14 10.08 -1.13
C LEU A 74 7.84 11.41 -1.44
N ASP A 75 7.07 12.46 -1.73
CA ASP A 75 7.61 13.81 -1.95
C ASP A 75 8.06 14.47 -0.63
N HIS A 76 7.34 14.21 0.47
CA HIS A 76 7.58 14.89 1.76
C HIS A 76 8.28 14.02 2.81
N HIS A 77 8.40 12.71 2.60
CA HIS A 77 8.91 11.78 3.60
C HIS A 77 9.84 10.72 2.98
N PRO A 78 10.85 10.23 3.74
CA PRO A 78 11.60 9.04 3.36
C PRO A 78 10.67 7.83 3.17
N VAL A 79 11.05 6.89 2.30
CA VAL A 79 10.22 5.72 1.93
C VAL A 79 9.70 4.96 3.15
N ASP A 80 10.52 4.75 4.18
CA ASP A 80 10.09 3.99 5.36
C ASP A 80 9.04 4.72 6.20
N GLU A 81 9.09 6.04 6.25
CA GLU A 81 8.06 6.85 6.88
C GLU A 81 6.79 6.88 6.02
N ALA A 82 6.92 7.07 4.71
CA ALA A 82 5.82 6.99 3.76
C ALA A 82 5.09 5.63 3.84
N ARG A 83 5.81 4.51 3.99
CA ARG A 83 5.24 3.16 4.20
C ARG A 83 4.39 3.11 5.48
N ARG A 84 4.89 3.63 6.60
CA ARG A 84 4.16 3.66 7.88
C ARG A 84 2.91 4.54 7.80
N MET A 85 3.03 5.72 7.18
CA MET A 85 1.91 6.65 7.03
C MET A 85 0.83 6.08 6.10
N LEU A 86 1.22 5.43 5.00
CA LEU A 86 0.27 4.75 4.12
C LEU A 86 -0.45 3.60 4.84
N ALA A 87 0.26 2.81 5.66
CA ALA A 87 -0.36 1.75 6.43
C ALA A 87 -1.40 2.28 7.44
N ALA A 88 -1.14 3.45 8.05
CA ALA A 88 -2.10 4.12 8.93
C ALA A 88 -3.32 4.66 8.17
N ALA A 89 -3.14 5.08 6.90
CA ALA A 89 -4.19 5.60 6.04
C ALA A 89 -5.14 4.55 5.44
N ALA A 90 -4.96 3.27 5.81
CA ALA A 90 -5.75 2.17 5.26
C ALA A 90 -7.26 2.32 5.53
N ASP A 91 -7.64 3.05 6.58
CA ASP A 91 -9.01 3.53 6.76
C ASP A 91 -9.11 4.99 6.24
N PRO A 92 -9.98 5.29 5.25
CA PRO A 92 -10.14 6.64 4.71
C PRO A 92 -10.59 7.67 5.75
N GLU A 93 -11.17 7.25 6.88
CA GLU A 93 -11.50 8.15 7.99
C GLU A 93 -10.28 8.49 8.85
N THR A 94 -9.16 7.80 8.66
CA THR A 94 -7.91 8.11 9.36
C THR A 94 -7.34 9.43 8.87
N ARG A 95 -7.33 10.43 9.75
CA ARG A 95 -6.66 11.69 9.50
C ARG A 95 -5.15 11.49 9.55
N ILE A 96 -4.52 11.53 8.38
CA ILE A 96 -3.06 11.60 8.29
C ILE A 96 -2.65 13.02 8.72
N PRO A 97 -1.64 13.19 9.57
CA PRO A 97 -1.08 14.51 9.85
C PRO A 97 -0.75 15.20 8.54
N THR A 98 -1.23 16.44 8.36
CA THR A 98 -0.86 17.25 7.20
C THR A 98 0.66 17.39 7.23
N PRO A 99 1.38 17.06 6.13
CA PRO A 99 2.81 17.28 6.07
C PRO A 99 3.09 18.73 6.45
N ALA A 100 3.97 18.94 7.42
CA ALA A 100 4.45 20.27 7.76
C ALA A 100 5.38 20.74 6.64
N GLY A 101 4.79 21.16 5.52
CA GLY A 101 5.49 21.63 4.34
C GLY A 101 4.61 22.65 3.61
N SER A 102 5.14 23.85 3.42
CA SER A 102 4.55 24.80 2.47
C SER A 102 4.60 24.19 1.08
N LEU A 103 3.48 24.20 0.36
CA LEU A 103 3.48 23.88 -1.07
C LEU A 103 4.56 24.73 -1.76
N PRO A 104 5.43 24.14 -2.60
CA PRO A 104 6.35 24.92 -3.41
C PRO A 104 5.53 25.91 -4.25
N ALA A 105 6.01 27.17 -4.28
CA ALA A 105 5.38 28.26 -5.01
C ALA A 105 5.37 28.03 -6.53
#